data_AF-A0A358X452-F1
#
_entry.id   AF-A0A358X452-F1
#
_cell.length_a   1.000
_cell.length_b   1.000
_cell.length_c   1.000
_cell.angle_alpha   90.00
_cell.angle_beta   90.00
_cell.angle_gamma   90.00
#
_symmetry.space_group_name_H-M   'P 1'
#
loop_
_entity.id
_entity.type
_entity.pdbx_description
1 polymer ?
#
loop_
_entity_poly.entity_id
_entity_poly.type
_entity_poly.pdbx_seq_one_letter_code
_entity_poly.pdbx_strand_id
1 'polypeptide(L)'
;MKINFAAKAILICRKDVIIQPLETTEISLDCAVCKKLHRTVIIHKDIKKTQCAGHNFLAVIKTIENNKKVWKSFFMKEDVHEIIYHIEYEYREFEDPRDRTGYDRRMSNEYPSWGRINFLITCPKCNTTQKHFTQNNLVRPFIGVCEHCAYQLYKDDKEQPLFEKEV
;
A
#
# COMPACT_ATOMS: atom_id res chain seq x y z
N MET A 1 -9.12 16.12 12.78
CA MET A 1 -7.84 15.76 13.44
C MET A 1 -6.87 15.26 12.38
N LYS A 2 -5.58 15.56 12.50
CA LYS A 2 -4.57 14.94 11.64
C LYS A 2 -4.17 13.60 12.22
N ILE A 3 -4.14 12.57 11.40
CA ILE A 3 -3.67 11.24 11.76
C ILE A 3 -2.45 10.94 10.91
N ASN A 4 -1.44 10.33 11.52
CA ASN A 4 -0.29 9.78 10.84
C ASN A 4 -0.29 8.26 11.00
N PHE A 5 -0.01 7.56 9.91
CA PHE A 5 0.11 6.11 9.91
C PHE A 5 1.09 5.66 8.84
N ALA A 6 1.68 4.48 9.06
CA ALA A 6 2.53 3.81 8.10
C ALA A 6 1.73 2.74 7.33
N ALA A 7 1.88 2.70 6.01
CA ALA A 7 1.46 1.57 5.19
C ALA A 7 2.69 0.77 4.76
N LYS A 8 2.79 -0.47 5.23
CA LYS A 8 4.03 -1.28 5.19
C LYS A 8 3.86 -2.55 4.38
N ALA A 9 4.75 -2.77 3.41
CA ALA A 9 4.88 -4.01 2.65
C ALA A 9 6.25 -4.66 2.89
N ILE A 10 6.28 -5.99 2.95
CA ILE A 10 7.44 -6.85 3.12
C ILE A 10 7.44 -7.90 2.01
N LEU A 11 8.41 -7.82 1.11
CA LEU A 11 8.55 -8.69 -0.05
C LEU A 11 9.79 -9.57 0.11
N ILE A 12 9.63 -10.89 -0.02
CA ILE A 12 10.75 -11.83 -0.06
C ILE A 12 11.17 -11.95 -1.52
N CYS A 13 12.31 -11.36 -1.87
CA CYS A 13 12.77 -11.20 -3.24
C CYS A 13 13.90 -12.18 -3.56
N ARG A 14 14.03 -12.55 -4.84
CA ARG A 14 15.27 -13.19 -5.31
C ARG A 14 16.44 -12.22 -5.19
N LYS A 15 17.65 -12.76 -5.02
CA LYS A 15 18.89 -11.98 -4.97
C LYS A 15 19.00 -11.04 -6.17
N ASP A 16 19.54 -9.84 -5.92
CA ASP A 16 19.85 -8.81 -6.91
C ASP A 16 18.61 -8.19 -7.61
N VAL A 17 17.40 -8.53 -7.18
CA VAL A 17 16.19 -7.80 -7.58
C VAL A 17 16.29 -6.36 -7.08
N ILE A 18 15.96 -5.41 -7.95
CA ILE A 18 15.88 -3.99 -7.63
C ILE A 18 14.41 -3.63 -7.54
N ILE A 19 14.00 -3.04 -6.42
CA ILE A 19 12.64 -2.55 -6.20
C ILE A 19 12.69 -1.05 -6.03
N GLN A 20 11.82 -0.34 -6.73
CA GLN A 20 11.62 1.11 -6.62
C GLN A 20 10.14 1.38 -6.32
N PRO A 21 9.78 1.79 -5.09
CA PRO A 21 8.43 2.19 -4.76
C PRO A 21 7.96 3.35 -5.65
N LEU A 22 6.68 3.33 -6.03
CA LEU A 22 6.10 4.47 -6.75
C LEU A 22 5.74 5.60 -5.78
N GLU A 23 5.74 6.83 -6.28
CA GLU A 23 5.33 8.01 -5.51
C GLU A 23 3.80 8.13 -5.31
N THR A 24 3.08 7.04 -5.58
CA THR A 24 1.64 6.92 -5.36
C THR A 24 1.29 5.59 -4.71
N THR A 25 0.20 5.60 -3.93
CA THR A 25 -0.38 4.41 -3.31
C THR A 25 -1.90 4.52 -3.33
N GLU A 26 -2.60 3.39 -3.38
CA GLU A 26 -4.06 3.35 -3.29
C GLU A 26 -4.46 2.91 -1.89
N ILE A 27 -5.30 3.66 -1.19
CA ILE A 27 -5.71 3.33 0.18
C ILE A 27 -7.21 3.59 0.33
N SER A 28 -7.87 2.77 1.14
CA SER A 28 -9.26 2.96 1.53
C SER A 28 -9.33 3.96 2.68
N LEU A 29 -9.74 5.19 2.40
CA LEU A 29 -10.00 6.22 3.42
C LEU A 29 -11.48 6.57 3.50
N ASP A 30 -11.91 7.04 4.67
CA ASP A 30 -13.27 7.50 4.88
C ASP A 30 -13.38 9.00 4.57
N CYS A 31 -14.37 9.37 3.76
CA CYS A 31 -14.52 10.76 3.30
C CYS A 31 -15.62 11.46 4.09
N ALA A 32 -15.23 12.30 5.05
CA ALA A 32 -16.16 13.08 5.87
C ALA A 32 -16.98 14.12 5.08
N VAL A 33 -16.50 14.54 3.91
CA VAL A 33 -17.21 15.53 3.06
C VAL A 33 -18.47 14.91 2.45
N CYS A 34 -18.37 13.73 1.84
CA CYS A 34 -19.53 13.03 1.28
C CYS A 34 -20.17 12.02 2.26
N LYS A 35 -19.59 11.89 3.46
CA LYS A 35 -19.96 10.93 4.50
C LYS A 35 -20.02 9.49 3.96
N LYS A 36 -18.99 9.07 3.24
CA LYS A 36 -18.87 7.70 2.72
C LYS A 36 -17.64 7.00 3.24
N LEU A 37 -17.87 5.80 3.75
CA LEU A 37 -16.82 4.89 4.19
C LEU A 37 -16.14 4.18 3.02
N HIS A 38 -14.93 3.70 3.26
CA HIS A 38 -14.16 2.80 2.40
C HIS A 38 -13.95 3.30 0.98
N ARG A 39 -13.59 4.57 0.82
CA ARG A 39 -13.31 5.16 -0.49
C ARG A 39 -11.87 4.87 -0.86
N THR A 40 -11.68 4.09 -1.92
CA THR A 40 -10.36 3.96 -2.55
C THR A 40 -9.94 5.33 -3.08
N VAL A 41 -8.82 5.82 -2.57
CA VAL A 41 -8.20 7.07 -3.02
C VAL A 41 -6.75 6.84 -3.40
N ILE A 42 -6.28 7.63 -4.36
CA ILE A 42 -4.88 7.67 -4.74
C ILE A 42 -4.21 8.78 -3.93
N ILE A 43 -3.22 8.40 -3.13
CA ILE A 43 -2.40 9.33 -2.36
C ILE A 43 -1.09 9.50 -3.10
N HIS A 44 -0.65 10.75 -3.21
CA HIS A 44 0.58 11.13 -3.88
C HIS A 44 1.60 11.62 -2.86
N LYS A 45 2.87 11.42 -3.17
CA LYS A 45 3.98 12.02 -2.43
C LYS A 45 4.02 13.53 -2.64
N ASP A 46 4.17 14.27 -1.55
CA ASP A 46 4.28 15.73 -1.49
C ASP A 46 3.08 16.54 -2.02
N ILE A 47 2.07 15.90 -2.62
CA ILE A 47 0.83 16.53 -3.06
C ILE A 47 -0.25 16.35 -1.98
N LYS A 48 -0.54 17.42 -1.25
CA LYS A 48 -1.48 17.42 -0.10
C LYS A 48 -2.95 17.19 -0.44
N LYS A 49 -3.29 17.08 -1.71
CA LYS A 49 -4.68 17.07 -2.19
C LYS A 49 -5.00 15.70 -2.74
N THR A 50 -5.84 14.96 -2.01
CA THR A 50 -6.41 13.70 -2.46
C THR A 50 -7.90 13.89 -2.77
N GLN A 51 -8.39 13.18 -3.78
CA GLN A 51 -9.74 13.33 -4.28
C GLN A 51 -10.58 12.05 -4.06
N CYS A 52 -11.78 12.21 -3.50
CA CYS A 52 -12.83 11.21 -3.48
C CYS A 52 -14.05 11.72 -4.25
N ALA A 53 -14.28 11.21 -5.47
CA ALA A 53 -15.47 11.49 -6.29
C ALA A 53 -15.87 12.98 -6.29
N GLY A 54 -14.94 13.86 -6.65
CA GLY A 54 -15.15 15.31 -6.70
C GLY A 54 -14.76 16.08 -5.43
N HIS A 55 -14.69 15.42 -4.27
CA HIS A 55 -14.35 16.06 -3.00
C HIS A 55 -12.86 16.00 -2.74
N ASN A 56 -12.28 17.11 -2.26
CA ASN A 56 -10.88 17.17 -1.90
C ASN A 56 -10.74 17.13 -0.39
N PHE A 57 -9.78 16.34 0.09
CA PHE A 57 -9.37 16.34 1.49
C PHE A 57 -7.88 16.09 1.57
N LEU A 58 -7.30 16.39 2.73
CA LEU A 58 -5.87 16.22 2.94
C LEU A 58 -5.55 14.74 3.17
N ALA A 59 -4.78 14.18 2.27
CA ALA A 59 -4.03 12.96 2.46
C ALA A 59 -2.75 13.06 1.62
N VAL A 60 -1.60 12.70 2.19
CA VAL A 60 -0.30 12.87 1.53
C VAL A 60 0.69 11.84 2.02
N ILE A 61 1.50 11.31 1.11
CA ILE A 61 2.69 10.54 1.48
C ILE A 61 3.78 11.55 1.85
N LYS A 62 4.20 11.54 3.12
CA LYS A 62 5.25 12.41 3.66
C LYS A 62 6.64 11.91 3.26
N THR A 63 6.86 10.62 3.44
CA THR A 63 8.13 9.95 3.12
C THR A 63 7.84 8.54 2.63
N ILE A 64 8.77 8.01 1.85
CA ILE A 64 8.77 6.61 1.40
C ILE A 64 10.13 6.02 1.77
N GLU A 65 10.11 4.95 2.54
CA GLU A 65 11.31 4.17 2.88
C GLU A 65 11.33 2.88 2.05
N ASN A 66 12.53 2.47 1.66
CA ASN A 66 12.78 1.22 0.94
C ASN A 66 14.01 0.53 1.53
N ASN A 67 13.76 -0.29 2.54
CA ASN A 67 14.80 -0.94 3.32
C ASN A 67 15.08 -2.32 2.73
N LYS A 68 16.33 -2.55 2.31
CA LYS A 68 16.80 -3.86 1.83
C LYS A 68 17.59 -4.55 2.94
N LYS A 69 17.11 -5.72 3.40
CA LYS A 69 17.80 -6.60 4.35
C LYS A 69 18.25 -7.86 3.61
N VAL A 70 19.56 -8.02 3.44
CA VAL A 70 20.14 -9.22 2.81
C VAL A 70 20.14 -10.36 3.82
N TRP A 71 19.35 -11.40 3.58
CA TRP A 71 19.37 -12.62 4.38
C TRP A 71 20.48 -13.53 3.89
N LYS A 72 21.64 -13.49 4.56
CA LYS A 72 22.73 -14.45 4.33
C LYS A 72 22.41 -15.79 5.01
N SER A 73 21.46 -16.54 4.46
CA SER A 73 21.36 -17.97 4.81
C SER A 73 22.25 -18.77 3.87
N PHE A 74 22.87 -19.84 4.38
CA PHE A 74 23.78 -20.69 3.60
C PHE A 74 23.08 -21.40 2.42
N PHE A 75 21.74 -21.47 2.46
CA PHE A 75 20.93 -22.27 1.52
C PHE A 75 19.96 -21.45 0.64
N MET A 76 19.58 -20.22 1.04
CA MET A 76 18.62 -19.39 0.31
C MET A 76 19.22 -18.05 -0.08
N LYS A 77 19.26 -17.77 -1.39
CA LYS A 77 19.65 -16.49 -2.00
C LYS A 77 18.44 -15.55 -2.11
N GLU A 78 17.91 -15.15 -0.97
CA GLU A 78 16.72 -14.29 -0.89
C GLU A 78 17.05 -13.00 -0.11
N ASP A 79 16.52 -11.89 -0.61
CA ASP A 79 16.61 -10.57 0.00
C ASP A 79 15.22 -10.20 0.55
N VAL A 80 15.16 -9.61 1.73
CA VAL A 80 13.89 -9.06 2.26
C VAL A 80 13.85 -7.57 1.96
N HIS A 81 12.84 -7.14 1.21
CA HIS A 81 12.57 -5.74 0.92
C HIS A 81 11.39 -5.26 1.74
N GLU A 82 11.57 -4.16 2.46
CA GLU A 82 10.53 -3.51 3.26
C GLU A 82 10.25 -2.12 2.68
N ILE A 83 9.03 -1.90 2.23
CA ILE A 83 8.56 -0.63 1.67
C ILE A 83 7.60 0.00 2.68
N ILE A 84 7.87 1.23 3.11
CA ILE A 84 7.05 1.93 4.11
C ILE A 84 6.63 3.29 3.55
N TYR A 85 5.33 3.53 3.51
CA TYR A 85 4.75 4.83 3.18
C TYR A 85 4.27 5.49 4.47
N HIS A 86 4.86 6.63 4.83
CA HIS A 86 4.42 7.43 5.97
C HIS A 86 3.37 8.42 5.48
N ILE A 87 2.14 8.31 5.96
CA ILE A 87 0.99 9.03 5.41
C ILE A 87 0.38 9.93 6.49
N GLU A 88 0.22 11.21 6.14
CA GLU A 88 -0.57 12.17 6.92
C GLU A 88 -1.94 12.31 6.25
N TYR A 89 -3.02 12.22 7.02
CA TYR A 89 -4.36 12.46 6.52
C TYR A 89 -5.25 13.22 7.51
N GLU A 90 -6.21 14.00 7.00
CA GLU A 90 -7.19 14.72 7.81
C GLU A 90 -8.42 13.85 8.06
N TYR A 91 -8.51 13.30 9.26
CA TYR A 91 -9.66 12.56 9.76
C TYR A 91 -10.71 13.47 10.36
N ARG A 92 -11.97 13.18 10.09
CA ARG A 92 -13.10 13.70 10.87
C ARG A 92 -14.08 12.58 11.06
N GLU A 93 -14.54 12.40 12.29
CA GLU A 93 -15.52 11.39 12.62
C GLU A 93 -16.87 11.72 11.96
N PHE A 94 -17.50 10.71 11.37
CA PHE A 94 -18.87 10.79 10.86
C PHE A 94 -19.55 9.41 10.86
N GLU A 95 -20.88 9.43 10.80
CA GLU A 95 -21.70 8.25 10.55
C GLU A 95 -22.10 8.21 9.05
N ASP A 96 -21.95 7.07 8.39
CA ASP A 96 -22.39 6.91 6.99
C ASP A 96 -23.93 6.87 6.93
N PRO A 97 -24.58 7.80 6.20
CA PRO A 97 -26.04 7.94 6.23
C PRO A 97 -26.79 6.87 5.42
N ARG A 98 -26.15 5.78 5.00
CA ARG A 98 -26.82 4.68 4.26
C ARG A 98 -27.90 4.00 5.12
N ASP A 99 -29.17 4.05 4.68
CA ASP A 99 -30.28 3.29 5.29
C ASP A 99 -31.16 2.54 4.25
N ARG A 100 -31.79 1.46 4.75
CA ARG A 100 -32.98 0.68 4.30
C ARG A 100 -32.90 -0.64 3.52
N THR A 101 -31.77 -1.16 3.03
CA THR A 101 -31.72 -2.57 2.52
C THR A 101 -30.47 -3.38 2.86
N GLY A 102 -29.54 -2.86 3.65
CA GLY A 102 -28.31 -3.57 3.97
C GLY A 102 -27.45 -2.77 4.93
N TYR A 103 -27.79 -2.96 6.20
CA TYR A 103 -27.20 -2.41 7.41
C TYR A 103 -25.68 -2.21 7.34
N ASP A 104 -25.26 -0.94 7.42
CA ASP A 104 -24.20 -0.57 8.35
C ASP A 104 -24.17 0.94 8.61
N ARG A 105 -24.72 1.36 9.76
CA ARG A 105 -24.46 2.68 10.37
C ARG A 105 -23.10 2.64 11.04
N ARG A 106 -22.08 2.33 10.26
CA ARG A 106 -20.69 2.28 10.72
C ARG A 106 -20.24 3.71 10.98
N MET A 107 -19.60 3.88 12.12
CA MET A 107 -18.76 5.03 12.35
C MET A 107 -17.55 4.96 11.42
N SER A 108 -17.08 6.11 10.96
CA SER A 108 -15.81 6.21 10.27
C SER A 108 -14.66 5.66 11.12
N ASN A 109 -13.62 5.17 10.47
CA ASN A 109 -12.43 4.63 11.10
C ASN A 109 -11.23 5.55 10.86
N GLU A 110 -10.43 5.73 11.91
CA GLU A 110 -9.18 6.46 11.86
C GLU A 110 -8.09 5.75 11.04
N TYR A 111 -8.22 4.47 10.77
CA TYR A 111 -7.20 3.71 10.04
C TYR A 111 -7.82 2.99 8.84
N PRO A 112 -7.10 2.97 7.71
CA PRO A 112 -7.56 2.26 6.53
C PRO A 112 -7.62 0.76 6.79
N SER A 113 -8.62 0.11 6.20
CA SER A 113 -8.77 -1.35 6.22
C SER A 113 -8.28 -2.02 4.95
N TRP A 114 -7.88 -1.24 3.94
CA TRP A 114 -7.42 -1.74 2.65
C TRP A 114 -6.41 -0.79 2.02
N GLY A 115 -5.43 -1.36 1.31
CA GLY A 115 -4.55 -0.58 0.46
C GLY A 115 -3.78 -1.43 -0.54
N ARG A 116 -3.17 -0.75 -1.50
CA ARG A 116 -2.32 -1.31 -2.53
C ARG A 116 -1.07 -0.45 -2.68
N ILE A 117 0.08 -1.04 -2.38
CA ILE A 117 1.38 -0.44 -2.62
C ILE A 117 1.86 -0.84 -4.01
N ASN A 118 2.14 0.17 -4.85
CA ASN A 118 2.66 -0.02 -6.20
C ASN A 118 4.17 0.22 -6.22
N PHE A 119 4.90 -0.59 -6.98
CA PHE A 119 6.35 -0.47 -7.12
C PHE A 119 6.80 -0.93 -8.52
N LEU A 120 7.94 -0.43 -8.97
CA LEU A 120 8.67 -0.97 -10.11
C LEU A 120 9.64 -2.03 -9.60
N ILE A 121 9.81 -3.07 -10.41
CA ILE A 121 10.76 -4.13 -10.14
C ILE A 121 11.57 -4.42 -11.40
N THR A 122 12.89 -4.45 -11.28
CA THR A 122 13.79 -4.78 -12.38
C THR A 122 14.22 -6.24 -12.26
N CYS A 123 13.92 -7.02 -13.28
CA CYS A 123 14.27 -8.44 -13.34
C CYS A 123 15.80 -8.62 -13.50
N PRO A 124 16.49 -9.33 -12.62
CA PRO A 124 17.94 -9.52 -12.74
C PRO A 124 18.33 -10.45 -13.91
N LYS A 125 17.39 -11.23 -14.45
CA LYS A 125 17.64 -12.18 -15.55
C LYS A 125 17.60 -11.53 -16.93
N CYS A 126 16.60 -10.68 -17.19
CA CYS A 126 16.39 -10.06 -18.50
C CYS A 126 16.48 -8.53 -18.49
N ASN A 127 16.76 -7.94 -17.32
CA ASN A 127 16.89 -6.50 -17.10
C ASN A 127 15.65 -5.66 -17.44
N THR A 128 14.48 -6.30 -17.58
CA THR A 128 13.23 -5.57 -17.83
C THR A 128 12.65 -5.05 -16.53
N THR A 129 12.22 -3.79 -16.54
CA THR A 129 11.50 -3.15 -15.44
C THR A 129 9.99 -3.22 -15.70
N GLN A 130 9.24 -3.69 -14.72
CA GLN A 130 7.79 -3.86 -14.80
C GLN A 130 7.11 -3.36 -13.53
N LYS A 131 5.84 -2.95 -13.66
CA LYS A 131 5.05 -2.47 -12.53
C LYS A 131 4.41 -3.64 -11.80
N HIS A 132 4.55 -3.66 -10.48
CA HIS A 132 3.94 -4.63 -9.59
C HIS A 132 3.21 -3.95 -8.44
N PHE A 133 2.48 -4.76 -7.69
CA PHE A 133 1.81 -4.33 -6.48
C PHE A 133 1.69 -5.45 -5.45
N THR A 134 1.42 -5.05 -4.21
CA THR A 134 0.84 -5.91 -3.15
C THR A 134 -0.39 -5.20 -2.59
N GLN A 135 -1.38 -5.96 -2.13
CA GLN A 135 -2.61 -5.45 -1.51
C GLN A 135 -3.17 -6.49 -0.54
N ASN A 136 -3.89 -6.03 0.49
CA ASN A 136 -4.19 -6.88 1.65
C ASN A 136 -5.23 -7.97 1.34
N ASN A 137 -6.02 -7.82 0.29
CA ASN A 137 -6.99 -8.80 -0.18
C ASN A 137 -6.49 -9.78 -1.28
N LEU A 138 -5.18 -10.00 -1.43
CA LEU A 138 -4.66 -11.05 -2.32
C LEU A 138 -4.82 -12.47 -1.74
N VAL A 139 -5.05 -13.44 -2.63
CA VAL A 139 -4.85 -14.86 -2.31
C VAL A 139 -3.35 -15.10 -2.10
N ARG A 140 -3.00 -15.73 -0.99
CA ARG A 140 -1.61 -15.93 -0.57
C ARG A 140 -1.27 -17.41 -0.45
N PRO A 141 -0.01 -17.81 -0.72
CA PRO A 141 1.12 -16.95 -1.10
C PRO A 141 0.96 -16.38 -2.52
N PHE A 142 1.29 -15.10 -2.70
CA PHE A 142 1.31 -14.47 -4.01
C PHE A 142 2.74 -14.44 -4.55
N ILE A 143 2.93 -14.86 -5.80
CA ILE A 143 4.25 -14.93 -6.43
C ILE A 143 4.28 -13.96 -7.60
N GLY A 144 5.15 -12.94 -7.49
CA GLY A 144 5.44 -12.04 -8.61
C GLY A 144 6.47 -12.65 -9.53
N VAL A 145 6.17 -12.74 -10.82
CA VAL A 145 7.07 -13.26 -11.86
C VAL A 145 7.35 -12.21 -12.93
N CYS A 146 8.50 -12.31 -13.58
CA CYS A 146 8.85 -11.50 -14.74
C CYS A 146 7.94 -11.85 -15.92
N GLU A 147 7.27 -10.85 -16.52
CA GLU A 147 6.35 -11.05 -17.65
C GLU A 147 7.10 -11.50 -18.92
N HIS A 148 8.38 -11.16 -19.02
CA HIS A 148 9.21 -11.47 -20.20
C HIS A 148 9.91 -12.83 -20.16
N CYS A 149 10.33 -13.29 -18.98
CA CYS A 149 11.17 -14.49 -18.86
C CYS A 149 10.72 -15.50 -17.79
N ALA A 150 9.54 -15.27 -17.21
CA ALA A 150 8.92 -16.08 -16.14
C ALA A 150 9.79 -16.26 -14.88
N TYR A 151 10.88 -15.49 -14.75
CA TYR A 151 11.74 -15.56 -13.56
C TYR A 151 10.97 -15.08 -12.33
N GLN A 152 10.99 -15.86 -11.26
CA GLN A 152 10.36 -15.46 -10.00
C GLN A 152 11.09 -14.24 -9.41
N LEU A 153 10.36 -13.17 -9.13
CA LEU A 153 10.91 -11.91 -8.64
C LEU A 153 10.76 -11.78 -7.12
N TYR A 154 9.55 -12.00 -6.62
CA TYR A 154 9.26 -11.93 -5.20
C TYR A 154 8.12 -12.87 -4.79
N LYS A 155 7.99 -13.04 -3.48
CA LYS A 155 6.93 -13.74 -2.80
C LYS A 155 6.33 -12.82 -1.74
N ASP A 156 5.00 -12.76 -1.71
CA ASP A 156 4.20 -12.07 -0.72
C ASP A 156 3.37 -13.11 0.05
N ASP A 157 3.81 -13.39 1.28
CA ASP A 157 3.31 -14.50 2.10
C ASP A 157 2.34 -14.08 3.19
N LYS A 158 2.23 -12.78 3.47
CA LYS A 158 1.47 -12.27 4.61
C LYS A 158 0.52 -11.18 4.15
N GLU A 159 -0.59 -11.00 4.87
CA GLU A 159 -1.49 -9.90 4.60
C GLU A 159 -0.76 -8.54 4.69
N GLN A 160 -0.80 -7.77 3.61
CA GLN A 160 -0.05 -6.54 3.40
C GLN A 160 -0.76 -5.63 2.40
N PRO A 161 -0.71 -4.29 2.51
CA PRO A 161 0.09 -3.55 3.47
C PRO A 161 -0.47 -3.65 4.88
N LEU A 162 0.44 -3.66 5.86
CA LEU A 162 0.10 -3.50 7.27
C LEU A 162 -0.06 -2.00 7.54
N PHE A 163 -1.11 -1.64 8.27
CA PHE A 163 -1.35 -0.27 8.69
C PHE A 163 -1.01 -0.11 10.16
N GLU A 164 0.00 0.72 10.44
CA GLU A 164 0.54 0.91 11.78
C GLU A 164 0.36 2.38 12.19
N LYS A 165 -0.15 2.62 13.40
CA LYS A 165 -0.26 3.96 13.97
C LYS A 165 1.12 4.53 14.24
N GLU A 166 1.36 5.77 13.81
CA GLU A 166 2.54 6.52 14.21
C GLU A 166 2.23 7.32 15.49
N VAL A 167 3.15 7.26 16.47
CA VAL A 167 3.04 7.94 17.76
C VAL A 167 3.80 9.27 17.72
#